data_AF-A0A183JSB2-F1
#
_entry.id   AF-A0A183JSB2-F1
#
_cell.length_a   1.000
_cell.length_b   1.000
_cell.length_c   1.000
_cell.angle_alpha   90.00
_cell.angle_beta   90.00
_cell.angle_gamma   90.00
#
_symmetry.space_group_name_H-M   'P 1'
#
loop_
_entity.id
_entity.type
_entity.pdbx_description
1 polymer ?
#
loop_
_entity_poly.entity_id
_entity_poly.type
_entity_poly.pdbx_seq_one_letter_code
_entity_poly.pdbx_strand_id
1 'polypeptide(L)'
;MWDFHILLSTKLAEVLKFKQPFRTRIYHFALQPKMIKYNESVDPEDPRLVKAVAPAQKWEHTGSNFDELVSRIVGMMTIRGEREVARNVIEIKLIQVRMRKNKSIANISESNATVINPTTVIHEAVKNCTPLLLLQSVPRGAFLSSTC
;
A
#
# COMPACT_ATOMS: atom_id res chain seq x y z
N MET A 1 -3.41 -46.21 -32.67
CA MET A 1 -4.20 -46.44 -31.44
C MET A 1 -3.62 -45.52 -30.36
N TRP A 2 -4.43 -44.54 -29.92
CA TRP A 2 -4.20 -43.48 -28.90
C TRP A 2 -3.53 -42.16 -29.33
N ASP A 3 -4.30 -41.34 -30.07
CA ASP A 3 -4.18 -39.88 -30.12
C ASP A 3 -5.09 -39.26 -29.05
N PHE A 4 -4.62 -39.02 -27.82
CA PHE A 4 -5.35 -38.17 -26.86
C PHE A 4 -4.38 -37.68 -25.79
N HIS A 5 -3.70 -36.55 -25.96
CA HIS A 5 -3.23 -35.77 -24.80
C HIS A 5 -2.81 -34.30 -25.04
N ILE A 6 -2.78 -33.79 -26.28
CA ILE A 6 -2.22 -32.45 -26.54
C ILE A 6 -3.28 -31.33 -26.66
N LEU A 7 -4.57 -31.66 -26.79
CA LEU A 7 -5.61 -30.67 -27.09
C LEU A 7 -6.25 -29.94 -25.89
N LEU A 8 -5.85 -30.24 -24.64
CA LEU A 8 -6.49 -29.63 -23.46
C LEU A 8 -5.82 -28.35 -22.93
N SER A 9 -4.71 -27.91 -23.52
CA SER A 9 -3.92 -26.78 -22.96
C SER A 9 -4.33 -25.40 -23.50
N THR A 10 -4.83 -25.30 -24.73
CA THR A 10 -5.00 -24.00 -25.40
C THR A 10 -6.27 -23.25 -24.97
N LYS A 11 -7.37 -23.96 -24.66
CA LYS A 11 -8.61 -23.32 -24.19
C LYS A 11 -8.52 -22.77 -22.76
N LEU A 12 -7.74 -23.40 -21.89
CA LEU A 12 -7.50 -22.88 -20.53
C LEU A 12 -6.59 -21.65 -20.53
N ALA A 13 -5.66 -21.55 -21.50
CA ALA A 13 -4.79 -20.39 -21.65
C ALA A 13 -5.52 -19.12 -22.09
N GLU A 14 -6.64 -19.23 -22.83
CA GLU A 14 -7.46 -18.07 -23.20
C GLU A 14 -8.26 -17.49 -22.03
N VAL A 15 -8.69 -18.34 -21.09
CA VAL A 15 -9.38 -17.89 -19.86
C VAL A 15 -8.46 -17.07 -18.95
N LEU A 16 -7.13 -17.26 -19.07
CA LEU A 16 -6.11 -16.54 -18.30
C LEU A 16 -5.55 -15.29 -18.99
N LYS A 17 -6.00 -14.95 -20.20
CA LYS A 17 -5.65 -13.66 -20.82
C LYS A 17 -6.54 -12.58 -20.23
N PHE A 18 -6.20 -12.11 -19.04
CA PHE A 18 -6.72 -10.86 -18.51
C PHE A 18 -6.40 -9.75 -19.52
N LYS A 19 -7.40 -9.39 -20.34
CA LYS A 19 -7.28 -8.31 -21.32
C LYS A 19 -7.25 -7.03 -20.49
N GLN A 20 -6.04 -6.51 -20.25
CA GLN A 20 -5.91 -5.24 -19.54
C GLN A 20 -6.80 -4.21 -20.24
N PRO A 21 -7.65 -3.48 -19.49
CA PRO A 21 -8.49 -2.47 -20.11
C PRO A 21 -7.59 -1.50 -20.88
N PHE A 22 -7.95 -1.23 -22.13
CA PHE A 22 -7.23 -0.30 -22.98
C PHE A 22 -7.37 1.10 -22.37
N ARG A 23 -6.45 1.47 -21.49
CA ARG A 23 -6.32 2.84 -21.01
C ARG A 23 -6.02 3.68 -22.25
N THR A 24 -6.92 4.59 -22.60
CA THR A 24 -6.69 5.53 -23.69
C THR A 24 -5.39 6.29 -23.45
N ARG A 25 -4.72 6.73 -24.53
CA ARG A 25 -3.41 7.41 -24.47
C ARG A 25 -3.41 8.66 -23.56
N ILE A 26 -4.60 9.20 -23.28
CA ILE A 26 -4.88 10.32 -22.38
C ILE A 26 -4.41 10.04 -20.94
N TYR A 27 -4.55 8.80 -20.45
CA TYR A 27 -4.15 8.43 -19.08
C TYR A 27 -2.66 8.13 -18.92
N HIS A 28 -1.91 7.97 -20.01
CA HIS A 28 -0.46 7.76 -19.91
C HIS A 28 0.29 9.02 -19.45
N PHE A 29 -0.27 10.21 -19.73
CA PHE A 29 0.28 11.50 -19.33
C PHE A 29 -0.52 12.18 -18.21
N ALA A 30 -1.53 11.50 -17.66
CA ALA A 30 -2.38 12.08 -16.62
C ALA A 30 -1.61 12.20 -15.31
N LEU A 31 -1.75 13.36 -14.66
CA LEU A 31 -1.18 13.57 -13.33
C LEU A 31 -1.94 12.75 -12.29
N GLN A 32 -1.22 12.30 -11.25
CA GLN A 32 -1.88 11.67 -10.11
C GLN A 32 -2.71 12.70 -9.33
N PRO A 33 -3.92 12.32 -8.87
CA PRO A 33 -4.77 13.21 -8.10
C PRO A 33 -4.11 13.54 -6.76
N LYS A 34 -4.18 14.81 -6.35
CA LYS A 34 -3.80 15.24 -5.01
C LYS A 34 -5.05 15.23 -4.14
N MET A 35 -5.02 14.47 -3.04
CA MET A 35 -6.12 14.40 -2.08
C MET A 35 -6.00 15.58 -1.12
N ILE A 36 -6.80 16.63 -1.35
CA ILE A 36 -6.74 17.89 -0.59
C ILE A 36 -7.57 17.74 0.69
N LYS A 37 -7.00 18.15 1.83
CA LYS A 37 -7.73 18.17 3.10
C LYS A 37 -8.73 19.33 3.11
N TYR A 38 -9.80 19.22 3.90
CA TYR A 38 -10.86 20.24 3.96
C TYR A 38 -10.35 21.68 4.20
N ASN A 39 -9.27 21.85 4.96
CA ASN A 39 -8.69 23.17 5.29
C ASN A 39 -7.48 23.56 4.43
N GLU A 40 -7.10 22.75 3.44
CA GLU A 40 -5.92 23.02 2.60
C GLU A 40 -6.36 23.81 1.35
N SER A 41 -5.75 24.99 1.13
CA SER A 41 -6.01 25.79 -0.06
C SER A 41 -5.38 25.16 -1.29
N VAL A 42 -6.06 25.25 -2.43
CA VAL A 42 -5.50 24.85 -3.73
C VAL A 42 -4.55 25.95 -4.19
N ASP A 43 -3.32 25.57 -4.53
CA ASP A 43 -2.36 26.48 -5.13
C ASP A 43 -2.83 26.87 -6.55
N PRO A 44 -3.00 28.17 -6.87
CA PRO A 44 -3.40 28.60 -8.20
C PRO A 44 -2.42 28.17 -9.31
N GLU A 45 -1.16 27.87 -8.97
CA GLU A 45 -0.16 27.41 -9.93
C GLU A 45 -0.10 25.87 -10.09
N ASP A 46 -0.97 25.11 -9.41
CA ASP A 46 -0.94 23.65 -9.50
C ASP A 46 -1.23 23.20 -10.95
N PRO A 47 -0.30 22.47 -11.61
CA PRO A 47 -0.49 22.00 -12.97
C PRO A 47 -1.71 21.08 -13.14
N ARG A 48 -2.28 20.55 -12.05
CA ARG A 48 -3.51 19.74 -12.04
C ARG A 48 -4.77 20.54 -12.38
N LEU A 49 -4.74 21.87 -12.30
CA LEU A 49 -5.87 22.71 -12.71
C LEU A 49 -6.03 22.79 -14.23
N VAL A 50 -4.92 22.59 -14.96
CA VAL A 50 -4.88 22.74 -16.44
C VAL A 50 -4.69 21.40 -17.13
N LYS A 51 -3.91 20.48 -16.54
CA LYS A 51 -3.61 19.17 -17.14
C LYS A 51 -4.65 18.12 -16.74
N ALA A 52 -4.81 17.10 -17.59
CA ALA A 52 -5.66 15.97 -17.27
C ALA A 52 -5.17 15.25 -16.00
N VAL A 53 -6.09 14.98 -15.08
CA VAL A 53 -5.83 14.29 -13.81
C VAL A 53 -6.50 12.92 -13.86
N ALA A 54 -5.80 11.89 -13.40
CA ALA A 54 -6.36 10.55 -13.27
C ALA A 54 -7.43 10.52 -12.16
N PRO A 55 -8.47 9.68 -12.28
CA PRO A 55 -9.46 9.53 -11.21
C PRO A 55 -8.78 9.02 -9.93
N ALA A 56 -9.32 9.44 -8.78
CA ALA A 56 -8.88 8.95 -7.47
C ALA A 56 -8.99 7.43 -7.36
N GLN A 57 -8.05 6.81 -6.64
CA GLN A 57 -8.11 5.37 -6.40
C GLN A 57 -9.27 5.05 -5.46
N LYS A 58 -9.93 3.90 -5.69
CA LYS A 58 -11.04 3.42 -4.85
C LYS A 58 -10.73 3.40 -3.34
N TRP A 59 -9.48 3.16 -2.98
CA TRP A 59 -9.05 2.93 -1.59
C TRP A 59 -8.37 4.14 -0.94
N GLU A 60 -8.33 5.27 -1.62
CA GLU A 60 -7.78 6.53 -1.11
C GLU A 60 -8.95 7.50 -0.87
N HIS A 61 -8.97 8.13 0.30
CA HIS A 61 -10.00 9.13 0.64
C HIS A 61 -9.45 10.17 1.60
N THR A 62 -10.10 11.34 1.64
CA THR A 62 -9.71 12.50 2.48
C THR A 62 -10.28 12.43 3.90
N GLY A 63 -11.08 11.41 4.23
CA GLY A 63 -11.66 11.24 5.56
C GLY A 63 -10.62 11.16 6.67
N SER A 64 -10.94 11.69 7.86
CA SER A 64 -10.05 11.75 9.03
C SER A 64 -9.52 10.41 9.52
N ASN A 65 -10.22 9.32 9.20
CA ASN A 65 -9.86 7.96 9.59
C ASN A 65 -8.84 7.31 8.62
N PHE A 66 -8.52 7.98 7.51
CA PHE A 66 -7.57 7.48 6.53
C PHE A 66 -6.13 7.69 7.00
N ASP A 67 -5.33 6.64 6.89
CA ASP A 67 -3.89 6.71 7.01
C ASP A 67 -3.24 6.03 5.81
N GLU A 68 -2.37 6.76 5.12
CA GLU A 68 -1.67 6.29 3.93
C GLU A 68 -0.77 5.10 4.25
N LEU A 69 -0.08 5.13 5.40
CA LEU A 69 0.86 4.06 5.77
C LEU A 69 0.10 2.76 6.05
N VAL A 70 -1.01 2.83 6.77
CA VAL A 70 -1.87 1.68 7.03
C VAL A 70 -2.46 1.15 5.72
N SER A 71 -2.97 2.02 4.84
CA SER A 71 -3.51 1.61 3.54
C SER A 71 -2.47 0.90 2.66
N ARG A 72 -1.22 1.35 2.70
CA ARG A 72 -0.10 0.72 1.97
C ARG A 72 0.21 -0.67 2.53
N ILE A 73 0.24 -0.81 3.86
CA ILE A 73 0.43 -2.12 4.53
C ILE A 73 -0.71 -3.09 4.18
N VAL A 74 -1.97 -2.63 4.21
CA VAL A 74 -3.13 -3.44 3.74
C VAL A 74 -2.90 -3.91 2.30
N GLY A 75 -2.39 -3.02 1.44
CA GLY A 75 -2.07 -3.36 0.05
C GLY A 75 -1.00 -4.44 -0.08
N MET A 76 0.09 -4.35 0.69
CA MET A 76 1.17 -5.34 0.70
C MET A 76 0.72 -6.71 1.24
N MET A 77 -0.21 -6.71 2.19
CA MET A 77 -0.78 -7.94 2.76
C MET A 77 -1.87 -8.57 1.87
N THR A 78 -2.40 -7.84 0.89
CA THR A 78 -3.48 -8.33 0.04
C THR A 78 -2.97 -9.42 -0.89
N ILE A 79 -3.57 -10.61 -0.81
CA ILE A 79 -3.31 -11.74 -1.68
C ILE A 79 -4.53 -11.93 -2.59
N ARG A 80 -4.32 -12.20 -3.88
CA ARG A 80 -5.39 -12.47 -4.87
C ARG A 80 -6.47 -11.38 -5.00
N GLY A 81 -6.17 -10.14 -4.61
CA GLY A 81 -7.12 -9.02 -4.66
C GLY A 81 -8.14 -9.00 -3.52
N GLU A 82 -8.04 -9.91 -2.54
CA GLU A 82 -8.93 -9.99 -1.38
C GLU A 82 -8.58 -8.92 -0.32
N ARG A 83 -8.77 -7.64 -0.68
CA ARG A 83 -8.37 -6.51 0.17
C ARG A 83 -9.21 -6.38 1.45
N GLU A 84 -10.46 -6.84 1.40
CA GLU A 84 -11.38 -6.80 2.55
C GLU A 84 -10.90 -7.74 3.68
N VAL A 85 -10.41 -8.93 3.32
CA VAL A 85 -9.83 -9.87 4.27
C VAL A 85 -8.58 -9.27 4.91
N ALA A 86 -7.70 -8.67 4.10
CA ALA A 86 -6.50 -8.00 4.60
C ALA A 86 -6.84 -6.84 5.56
N ARG A 87 -7.89 -6.06 5.26
CA ARG A 87 -8.39 -5.00 6.15
C ARG A 87 -8.89 -5.57 7.47
N ASN A 88 -9.71 -6.62 7.45
CA ASN A 88 -10.22 -7.25 8.67
C ASN A 88 -9.09 -7.78 9.56
N VAL A 89 -8.06 -8.40 8.97
CA VAL A 89 -6.89 -8.87 9.72
C VAL A 89 -6.17 -7.71 10.41
N ILE A 90 -5.97 -6.60 9.71
CA ILE A 90 -5.30 -5.42 10.28
C ILE A 90 -6.14 -4.78 11.40
N GLU A 91 -7.45 -4.68 11.24
CA GLU A 91 -8.35 -4.19 12.28
C GLU A 91 -8.26 -5.05 13.55
N ILE A 92 -8.30 -6.38 13.41
CA ILE A 92 -8.13 -7.31 14.53
C ILE A 92 -6.76 -7.11 15.19
N LYS A 93 -5.68 -6.95 14.42
CA LYS A 93 -4.33 -6.74 14.97
C LYS A 93 -4.22 -5.41 15.71
N LEU A 94 -4.80 -4.33 15.18
CA LEU A 94 -4.85 -3.03 15.85
C LEU A 94 -5.61 -3.10 17.18
N ILE A 95 -6.75 -3.78 17.21
CA ILE A 95 -7.52 -4.03 18.44
C ILE A 95 -6.69 -4.83 19.44
N GLN A 96 -6.00 -5.89 19.00
CA GLN A 96 -5.12 -6.69 19.86
C GLN A 96 -3.98 -5.87 20.46
N VAL A 97 -3.34 -5.00 19.68
CA VAL A 97 -2.27 -4.10 20.16
C VAL A 97 -2.82 -3.14 21.22
N ARG A 98 -3.99 -2.54 20.96
CA ARG A 98 -4.65 -1.65 21.94
C ARG A 98 -5.00 -2.37 23.23
N MET A 99 -5.58 -3.57 23.13
CA MET A 99 -5.95 -4.38 24.30
C MET A 99 -4.74 -4.80 25.12
N ARG A 100 -3.62 -5.18 24.48
CA ARG A 100 -2.37 -5.52 25.17
C ARG A 100 -1.79 -4.30 25.90
N LYS A 101 -1.78 -3.13 25.26
CA LYS A 101 -1.34 -1.89 25.89
C LYS A 101 -2.22 -1.48 27.08
N ASN A 102 -3.54 -1.60 26.95
CA ASN A 102 -4.44 -1.29 28.07
C ASN A 102 -4.21 -2.22 29.26
N LYS A 103 -3.99 -3.52 29.01
CA LYS A 103 -3.63 -4.48 30.06
C LYS A 103 -2.29 -4.16 30.73
N SER A 104 -1.28 -3.76 29.96
CA SER A 104 0.02 -3.38 30.55
C SER A 104 -0.07 -2.10 31.39
N ILE A 105 -0.88 -1.13 30.97
CA ILE A 105 -1.11 0.12 31.72
C ILE A 105 -1.87 -0.17 33.03
N ALA A 106 -2.87 -1.05 33.01
CA ALA A 106 -3.61 -1.43 34.22
C ALA A 106 -2.72 -2.07 35.30
N ASN A 107 -1.57 -2.63 34.91
CA ASN A 107 -0.64 -3.30 35.83
C ASN A 107 0.51 -2.38 36.33
N ILE A 108 0.71 -1.20 35.74
CA ILE A 108 1.83 -0.30 36.04
C ILE A 108 1.27 1.07 36.45
N SER A 109 1.47 1.45 37.71
CA SER A 109 0.99 2.69 38.33
C SER A 109 1.62 3.98 37.80
N GLU A 110 2.46 3.91 36.77
CA GLU A 110 3.17 5.05 36.17
C GLU A 110 2.63 5.32 34.76
N SER A 111 1.50 6.01 34.68
CA SER A 111 0.69 6.14 33.45
C SER A 111 0.84 7.48 32.72
N ASN A 112 2.02 8.11 32.71
CA ASN A 112 2.13 9.50 32.26
C ASN A 112 2.75 9.70 30.86
N ALA A 113 3.18 8.65 30.15
CA ALA A 113 3.82 8.80 28.83
C ALA A 113 3.38 7.76 27.77
N THR A 114 2.31 7.00 28.01
CA THR A 114 2.02 5.82 27.17
C THR A 114 1.16 6.18 25.96
N VAL A 115 1.76 6.17 24.76
CA VAL A 115 1.09 6.36 23.47
C VAL A 115 -0.08 5.39 23.30
N ILE A 116 -1.32 5.91 23.33
CA ILE A 116 -2.58 5.13 23.31
C ILE A 116 -2.98 4.72 21.88
N ASN A 117 -2.67 5.55 20.88
CA ASN A 117 -3.15 5.34 19.52
C ASN A 117 -2.37 4.21 18.83
N PRO A 118 -3.04 3.14 18.35
CA PRO A 118 -2.33 2.01 17.74
C PRO A 118 -1.72 2.39 16.39
N THR A 119 -2.28 3.40 15.71
CA THR A 119 -1.74 3.95 14.46
C THR A 119 -0.36 4.56 14.67
N THR A 120 -0.16 5.38 15.71
CA THR A 120 1.14 6.02 15.97
C THR A 120 2.22 4.99 16.32
N VAL A 121 1.83 3.89 16.99
CA VAL A 121 2.73 2.74 17.24
C VAL A 121 3.22 2.11 15.94
N ILE A 122 2.36 2.00 14.92
CA ILE A 122 2.76 1.49 13.60
C ILE A 122 3.74 2.47 12.94
N HIS A 123 3.47 3.77 12.98
CA HIS A 123 4.38 4.79 12.43
C HIS A 123 5.76 4.72 13.08
N GLU A 124 5.81 4.63 14.41
CA GLU A 124 7.07 4.48 15.16
C GLU A 124 7.78 3.17 14.82
N ALA A 125 7.05 2.05 14.78
CA ALA A 125 7.62 0.76 14.42
C ALA A 125 8.20 0.76 13.00
N VAL A 126 7.51 1.36 12.03
CA VAL A 126 8.01 1.48 10.66
C VAL A 126 9.28 2.34 10.63
N LYS A 127 9.27 3.51 11.29
CA LYS A 127 10.46 4.39 11.38
C LYS A 127 11.66 3.71 12.02
N ASN A 128 11.44 2.87 13.04
CA ASN A 128 12.51 2.15 13.72
C ASN A 128 13.06 0.98 12.87
N CYS A 129 12.21 0.38 12.04
CA CYS A 129 12.58 -0.74 11.17
C CYS A 129 13.06 -0.30 9.78
N THR A 130 13.00 0.99 9.42
CA THR A 130 13.53 1.46 8.13
C THR A 130 15.05 1.42 8.13
N PRO A 131 15.69 0.68 7.21
CA PRO A 131 17.14 0.60 7.13
C PRO A 131 17.71 1.95 6.67
N LEU A 132 18.86 2.33 7.24
CA LEU A 132 19.55 3.58 6.87
C LEU A 132 20.29 3.50 5.53
N LEU A 133 20.77 2.31 5.17
CA LEU A 133 21.55 2.07 3.95
C LEU A 133 20.87 0.99 3.11
N LEU A 134 20.82 1.21 1.79
CA LEU A 134 20.33 0.27 0.81
C LEU A 134 21.49 -0.12 -0.10
N LEU A 135 21.92 -1.37 -0.02
CA LEU A 135 22.97 -1.88 -0.90
C LEU A 135 22.44 -1.98 -2.33
N GLN A 136 22.99 -1.17 -3.22
CA GLN A 136 22.69 -1.24 -4.65
C GLN A 136 23.82 -1.98 -5.36
N SER A 137 23.48 -3.03 -6.12
CA SER A 137 24.46 -3.71 -6.95
C SER A 137 24.76 -2.87 -8.19
N VAL A 138 26.02 -2.53 -8.37
CA VAL A 138 26.52 -1.82 -9.54
C VAL A 138 27.41 -2.78 -10.31
N PRO A 139 27.07 -3.12 -11.57
CA PRO A 139 27.95 -3.93 -12.40
C PRO A 139 29.18 -3.09 -12.78
N ARG A 140 30.38 -3.57 -12.42
CA ARG A 140 31.65 -3.00 -12.87
C ARG A 140 32.50 -4.09 -13.53
N GLY A 141 32.49 -4.12 -14.86
CA GLY A 141 33.09 -5.20 -15.63
C GLY A 141 32.32 -6.52 -15.45
N ALA A 142 33.04 -7.61 -15.20
CA ALA A 142 32.46 -8.96 -14.96
C ALA A 142 32.05 -9.21 -13.49
N PHE A 143 32.16 -8.22 -12.60
CA PHE A 143 31.85 -8.37 -11.19
C PHE A 143 30.68 -7.46 -10.78
N LEU A 144 29.79 -8.01 -9.95
CA LEU A 144 28.74 -7.26 -9.27
C LEU A 144 29.30 -6.79 -7.92
N SER A 145 29.60 -5.50 -7.81
CA SER A 145 29.96 -4.88 -6.54
C SER A 145 28.74 -4.25 -5.89
N SER A 146 28.51 -4.48 -4.59
CA SER A 146 27.49 -3.77 -3.81
C SER A 146 28.08 -2.47 -3.27
N THR A 147 27.50 -1.33 -3.62
CA THR A 147 27.82 -0.03 -3.04
C THR A 147 26.67 0.44 -2.16
N CYS A 148 26.98 1.03 -1.00
CA CYS A 148 26.04 1.64 -0.08
C CYS A 148 25.61 3.03 -0.51
#